data_AF-A0A1H4MTN0-F1
#
_entry.id   AF-A0A1H4MTN0-F1
#
_cell.length_a   1.000
_cell.length_b   1.000
_cell.length_c   1.000
_cell.angle_alpha   90.00
_cell.angle_beta   90.00
_cell.angle_gamma   90.00
#
_symmetry.space_group_name_H-M   'P 1'
#
loop_
_entity.id
_entity.type
_entity.pdbx_description
1 polymer ?
#
loop_
_entity_poly.entity_id
_entity_poly.type
_entity_poly.pdbx_seq_one_letter_code
_entity_poly.pdbx_strand_id
1 'polypeptide(L)' 'MKTAVLAALATLILAAPAAALEPIKGSLNYNADQTALSKTPVGSVTFNEFHNGGNRYREVYVVDTDRRLKIVNRSVVDNS' A
#
# COMPACT_ATOMS: atom_id res chain seq x y z
N MET A 1 33.59 -9.67 45.63
CA MET A 1 33.25 -10.03 44.24
C MET A 1 31.73 -10.04 44.12
N LYS A 2 31.11 -9.03 43.48
CA LYS A 2 29.68 -9.04 43.15
C LYS A 2 29.49 -8.28 41.84
N THR A 3 29.72 -8.98 40.73
CA THR A 3 29.47 -8.49 39.37
C THR A 3 27.96 -8.47 39.12
N ALA A 4 27.36 -7.28 39.07
CA ALA A 4 26.00 -7.11 38.59
C ALA A 4 26.03 -7.20 37.06
N VAL A 5 25.49 -8.30 36.52
CA VAL A 5 25.36 -8.51 35.08
C VAL A 5 24.13 -7.75 34.59
N LEU A 6 24.37 -6.67 33.85
CA LEU A 6 23.37 -5.95 33.08
C LEU A 6 22.95 -6.80 31.87
N ALA A 7 21.68 -7.21 31.82
CA ALA A 7 21.08 -7.83 30.65
C ALA A 7 20.08 -6.86 30.01
N ALA A 8 20.54 -6.08 29.03
CA ALA A 8 19.68 -5.28 28.16
C ALA A 8 19.30 -6.14 26.95
N LEU A 9 18.05 -6.61 26.90
CA LEU A 9 17.53 -7.39 25.77
C LEU A 9 16.94 -6.43 24.74
N ALA A 10 17.73 -6.06 23.73
CA ALA A 10 17.26 -5.25 22.61
C ALA A 10 16.64 -6.17 21.54
N THR A 11 15.31 -6.25 21.49
CA THR A 11 14.60 -6.92 20.39
C THR A 11 14.53 -5.98 19.18
N LEU A 12 15.35 -6.21 18.16
CA LEU A 12 15.17 -5.57 16.85
C LEU A 12 14.02 -6.27 16.11
N ILE A 13 12.91 -5.57 15.92
CA ILE A 13 11.87 -6.00 14.97
C ILE A 13 12.33 -5.52 13.58
N LEU A 14 12.80 -6.45 12.74
CA LEU A 14 13.02 -6.17 11.32
C LEU A 14 11.64 -6.05 10.63
N ALA A 15 11.20 -4.83 10.36
CA ALA A 15 10.06 -4.60 9.48
C ALA A 15 10.51 -4.87 8.03
N ALA A 16 10.12 -6.02 7.47
CA ALA A 16 10.31 -6.28 6.06
C ALA A 16 9.47 -5.29 5.23
N PRO A 17 10.02 -4.64 4.20
CA PRO A 17 9.23 -3.77 3.33
C PRO A 17 8.16 -4.61 2.63
N ALA A 18 6.89 -4.27 2.84
CA ALA A 18 5.79 -4.89 2.12
C ALA A 18 5.98 -4.64 0.61
N ALA A 19 6.04 -5.71 -0.17
CA ALA A 19 6.15 -5.63 -1.62
C ALA A 19 4.95 -4.84 -2.17
N ALA A 20 5.23 -3.82 -2.98
CA ALA A 20 4.18 -3.02 -3.59
C ALA A 20 3.42 -3.85 -4.63
N LEU A 21 2.09 -3.79 -4.59
CA LEU A 21 1.26 -4.43 -5.61
C LEU A 21 1.43 -3.71 -6.94
N GLU A 22 1.74 -4.46 -7.99
CA GLU A 22 1.90 -3.92 -9.33
C GLU A 22 0.55 -3.49 -9.92
N PRO A 23 0.45 -2.29 -10.52
CA PRO A 23 -0.75 -1.84 -11.21
C PRO A 23 -1.12 -2.75 -12.37
N ILE A 24 -2.42 -3.01 -12.56
CA ILE A 24 -2.93 -3.73 -13.73
C ILE A 24 -3.84 -2.82 -14.54
N LYS A 25 -4.15 -3.22 -15.79
CA LYS A 25 -5.10 -2.46 -16.61
C LYS A 25 -6.40 -2.20 -15.84
N GLY A 26 -6.73 -0.93 -15.64
CA GLY A 26 -7.88 -0.47 -14.87
C GLY A 26 -7.55 0.10 -13.48
N SER A 27 -6.36 -0.18 -12.92
CA SER A 27 -5.88 0.47 -11.70
C SER A 27 -5.71 1.99 -11.91
N LEU A 28 -5.96 2.79 -10.86
CA LEU A 28 -5.82 4.25 -10.93
C LEU A 28 -4.37 4.72 -11.17
N ASN A 29 -3.39 3.90 -10.83
CA ASN A 29 -1.97 4.16 -11.06
C ASN A 29 -1.39 3.40 -12.25
N TYR A 30 -2.23 2.76 -13.07
CA TYR A 30 -1.79 2.09 -14.30
C TYR A 30 -1.60 3.11 -15.43
N ASN A 31 -0.34 3.39 -15.79
CA ASN A 31 0.04 4.38 -16.82
C ASN A 31 -0.65 5.75 -16.66
N ALA A 32 -1.00 6.11 -15.42
CA ALA A 32 -1.77 7.31 -15.13
C ALA A 32 -0.88 8.51 -14.83
N ASP A 33 -1.32 9.69 -15.26
CA ASP A 33 -0.77 10.94 -14.75
C ASP A 33 -1.29 11.19 -13.34
N GLN A 34 -0.36 11.42 -12.42
CA GLN A 34 -0.62 11.61 -10.99
C GLN A 34 -0.33 13.03 -10.52
N THR A 35 -0.15 13.98 -11.45
CA THR A 35 0.04 15.41 -11.15
C THR A 35 -1.09 16.00 -10.30
N ALA A 36 -2.33 15.54 -10.47
CA ALA A 36 -3.50 15.96 -9.70
C ALA A 36 -3.38 15.64 -8.19
N LEU A 37 -2.57 14.65 -7.81
CA LEU A 37 -2.34 14.29 -6.41
C LEU A 37 -1.40 15.25 -5.68
N SER A 38 -0.79 16.20 -6.41
CA SER A 38 0.14 17.18 -5.84
C SER A 38 -0.48 18.04 -4.74
N LYS A 39 -1.81 18.16 -4.66
CA LYS A 39 -2.51 18.90 -3.60
C LYS A 39 -3.24 18.00 -2.61
N THR A 40 -3.19 16.69 -2.81
CA THR A 40 -3.84 15.72 -1.93
C THR A 40 -2.96 15.43 -0.71
N PRO A 41 -3.51 15.45 0.52
CA PRO A 41 -2.76 15.09 1.72
C PRO A 41 -2.20 13.67 1.65
N VAL A 42 -0.95 13.49 2.09
CA VAL A 42 -0.35 12.15 2.29
C VAL A 42 -1.19 11.36 3.28
N GLY A 43 -1.38 10.07 3.02
CA GLY A 43 -2.24 9.18 3.80
C GLY A 43 -3.71 9.22 3.38
N SER A 44 -4.11 10.08 2.44
CA SER A 44 -5.48 10.08 1.90
C SER A 44 -5.79 8.74 1.24
N VAL A 45 -6.98 8.21 1.50
CA VAL A 45 -7.43 6.90 1.00
C VAL A 45 -8.48 7.09 -0.09
N THR A 46 -8.37 6.31 -1.15
CA THR A 46 -9.39 6.21 -2.20
C THR A 46 -9.54 4.75 -2.64
N PHE A 47 -10.58 4.45 -3.40
CA PHE A 47 -10.80 3.12 -3.96
C PHE A 47 -11.24 3.21 -5.41
N ASN A 48 -11.06 2.12 -6.15
CA ASN A 48 -11.55 1.97 -7.51
C ASN A 48 -12.08 0.56 -7.72
N GLU A 49 -13.17 0.44 -8.47
CA GLU A 49 -13.68 -0.85 -8.94
C GLU A 49 -13.68 -0.88 -10.46
N PHE A 50 -13.16 -1.97 -11.03
CA PHE A 50 -13.04 -2.10 -12.47
C PHE A 50 -13.06 -3.56 -12.92
N HIS A 51 -13.37 -3.79 -14.20
CA HIS A 51 -13.31 -5.11 -14.82
C HIS A 51 -11.98 -5.32 -15.55
N ASN A 52 -11.33 -6.45 -15.33
CA ASN A 52 -10.13 -6.86 -16.05
C ASN A 52 -10.05 -8.40 -16.14
N GLY A 53 -9.80 -8.94 -17.34
CA GLY A 53 -9.63 -10.38 -17.55
C GLY A 53 -10.82 -11.24 -17.11
N GLY A 54 -12.05 -10.73 -17.23
CA GLY A 54 -13.27 -11.43 -16.81
C GLY A 54 -13.62 -11.30 -15.33
N ASN A 55 -12.72 -10.75 -14.50
CA ASN A 55 -12.95 -10.51 -13.08
C ASN A 55 -13.31 -9.05 -12.81
N ARG A 56 -14.08 -8.81 -11.75
CA ARG A 56 -14.28 -7.47 -11.18
C ARG A 56 -13.36 -7.30 -9.98
N TYR A 57 -12.49 -6.30 -10.02
CA TYR A 57 -11.55 -6.00 -8.94
C TYR A 57 -12.02 -4.79 -8.15
N ARG A 58 -11.75 -4.80 -6.85
CA ARG A 58 -11.77 -3.63 -5.98
C ARG A 58 -10.36 -3.39 -5.46
N GLU A 59 -9.85 -2.21 -5.70
CA GLU A 59 -8.56 -1.75 -5.20
C GLU A 59 -8.73 -0.61 -4.21
N VAL A 60 -7.90 -0.62 -3.16
CA VAL A 60 -7.79 0.46 -2.18
C VAL A 60 -6.40 1.05 -2.31
N TYR A 61 -6.34 2.37 -2.34
CA TYR A 61 -5.12 3.15 -2.54
C TYR A 61 -4.91 4.11 -1.39
N VAL A 62 -3.63 4.39 -1.11
CA VAL A 62 -3.20 5.48 -0.25
C VAL A 62 -2.31 6.43 -1.04
N VAL A 63 -2.42 7.73 -0.80
CA VAL A 63 -1.45 8.72 -1.27
C VAL A 63 -0.18 8.57 -0.44
N ASP A 64 0.90 8.11 -1.06
CA ASP A 64 2.20 7.94 -0.41
C ASP A 64 2.93 9.29 -0.30
N THR A 65 4.05 9.29 0.41
CA THR A 65 4.90 10.44 0.71
C THR A 65 5.46 11.14 -0.53
N ASP A 66 5.61 10.41 -1.64
CA ASP A 66 6.01 10.92 -2.96
C ASP A 66 4.83 11.49 -3.77
N ARG A 67 3.64 11.58 -3.16
CA ARG A 67 2.36 11.99 -3.78
C ARG A 67 1.97 11.13 -4.98
N ARG A 68 2.22 9.83 -4.90
CA ARG A 68 1.71 8.80 -5.81
C ARG A 68 0.68 7.93 -5.09
N LEU A 69 -0.25 7.34 -5.83
CA LEU A 69 -1.13 6.30 -5.34
C LEU A 69 -0.37 4.99 -5.22
N LYS A 70 -0.35 4.45 -4.01
CA LYS A 70 0.11 3.10 -3.72
C LYS A 70 -1.09 2.20 -3.49
N ILE A 71 -1.14 1.06 -4.16
CA ILE A 71 -2.17 0.03 -3.92
C ILE A 71 -1.83 -0.64 -2.60
N VAL A 72 -2.73 -0.53 -1.62
CA VAL A 72 -2.57 -1.18 -0.30
C VAL A 72 -3.38 -2.47 -0.21
N ASN A 73 -4.40 -2.63 -1.06
CA ASN A 73 -5.18 -3.85 -1.14
C ASN A 73 -5.80 -4.01 -2.54
N ARG A 74 -5.87 -5.26 -3.03
CA ARG A 74 -6.63 -5.66 -4.22
C ARG A 74 -7.41 -6.92 -3.90
N SER A 75 -8.69 -6.93 -4.24
CA SER A 75 -9.59 -8.08 -4.06
C SER A 75 -10.46 -8.29 -5.29
N VAL A 76 -10.84 -9.54 -5.56
CA VAL A 76 -11.89 -9.86 -6.53
C VAL A 76 -13.24 -9.70 -5.84
N VAL A 77 -14.14 -8.95 -6.46
CA VAL A 77 -15.49 -8.72 -5.96
C VAL A 77 -16.38 -9.79 -6.55
N ASP A 78 -16.73 -10.78 -5.74
CA ASP A 78 -17.77 -11.74 -6.09
C ASP A 78 -19.16 -11.12 -5.83
N ASN A 79 -20.12 -11.42 -6.71
CA ASN A 79 -21.53 -11.08 -6.53
C ASN A 79 -22.21 -12.36 -6.00
N SER A 80 -21.92 -12.74 -4.75
CA SER A 80 -22.60 -13.85 -4.09
C SER A 80 -24.05 -13.51 -3.77
#